data_AF-A0A7H8S818-F1
#
_entry.id   AF-A0A7H8S818-F1
#
_cell.length_a   1.000
_cell.length_b   1.000
_cell.length_c   1.000
_cell.angle_alpha   90.00
_cell.angle_beta   90.00
_cell.angle_gamma   90.00
#
_symmetry.space_group_name_H-M   'P 1'
#
loop_
_entity.id
_entity.type
_entity.pdbx_description
1 polymer ?
#
loop_
_entity_poly.entity_id
_entity_poly.type
_entity_poly.pdbx_seq_one_letter_code
_entity_poly.pdbx_strand_id
1 'polypeptide(L)'
;MLTSFYIDGEFPNEEQIEWEPFALTPDKYEPLAKDQCQLLELPHQEQEKWLPIFGIEEVFLTNDAKRTIPFTFTEDGSSFVALDKVLRWDSPLDGGFERKEIDLSSEVTLDTVLANAPHPDTFPLSDDEMATCEREILRFMRIVYPEESGKRRLTGLHLKDGYIKAEIKRVEDAKSTLDIKINLLIERKTLTAVNYFDQDKLFAAFRHFTEAGEPVVSLEEAFEKLRGYLKVDPVYVYDSEKDRYIMCGKVDNKYGVNAVTGEVMTLNEMG
;
A
#
# COMPACT_ATOMS: atom_id res chain seq x y z
N MET A 1 20.53 -36.75 -4.86
CA MET A 1 21.05 -35.69 -3.97
C MET A 1 20.86 -34.40 -4.73
N LEU A 2 19.78 -33.67 -4.46
CA LEU A 2 19.47 -32.42 -5.15
C LEU A 2 19.63 -31.30 -4.12
N THR A 3 20.66 -30.48 -4.30
CA THR A 3 20.85 -29.24 -3.55
C THR A 3 21.06 -28.14 -4.56
N SER A 4 19.95 -27.55 -5.01
CA SER A 4 19.94 -26.34 -5.83
C SER A 4 19.12 -25.32 -5.06
N PHE A 5 19.74 -24.19 -4.75
CA PHE A 5 19.09 -23.04 -4.14
C PHE A 5 18.83 -22.04 -5.26
N TYR A 6 17.57 -21.69 -5.46
CA TYR A 6 17.16 -20.60 -6.33
C TYR A 6 16.73 -19.45 -5.44
N ILE A 7 17.21 -18.25 -5.76
CA ILE A 7 16.70 -17.02 -5.15
C ILE A 7 15.83 -16.38 -6.22
N ASP A 8 14.56 -16.17 -5.89
CA ASP A 8 13.59 -15.51 -6.74
C ASP A 8 13.50 -14.03 -6.36
N GLY A 9 13.45 -13.15 -7.35
CA GLY A 9 13.45 -11.70 -7.17
C GLY A 9 14.15 -10.94 -8.31
N GLU A 10 13.93 -9.64 -8.39
CA GLU A 10 14.69 -8.76 -9.27
C GLU A 10 16.08 -8.51 -8.70
N PHE A 11 17.09 -9.13 -9.31
CA PHE A 11 18.49 -8.90 -8.96
C PHE A 11 19.09 -7.91 -9.96
N PRO A 12 19.38 -6.66 -9.57
CA PRO A 12 20.02 -5.73 -10.45
C PRO A 12 21.41 -6.21 -10.86
N ASN A 13 21.76 -6.00 -12.13
CA ASN A 13 23.13 -6.11 -12.59
C ASN A 13 23.96 -4.94 -12.00
N GLU A 14 25.29 -5.11 -11.89
CA GLU A 14 26.16 -4.07 -11.31
C GLU A 14 26.01 -2.68 -11.97
N GLU A 15 25.71 -2.65 -13.27
CA GLU A 15 25.52 -1.42 -14.04
C GLU A 15 24.23 -0.66 -13.68
N GLN A 16 23.25 -1.37 -13.11
CA GLN A 16 21.96 -0.82 -12.66
C GLN A 16 22.02 -0.28 -11.23
N ILE A 17 23.15 -0.44 -10.52
CA ILE A 17 23.33 -0.03 -9.12
C ILE A 17 24.20 1.23 -9.05
N GLU A 18 23.68 2.27 -8.40
CA GLU A 18 24.46 3.44 -8.00
C GLU A 18 25.20 3.13 -6.69
N TRP A 19 26.40 2.56 -6.80
CA TRP A 19 27.20 2.17 -5.63
C TRP A 19 27.66 3.38 -4.82
N GLU A 20 27.20 3.46 -3.57
CA GLU A 20 27.64 4.49 -2.62
C GLU A 20 27.67 3.97 -1.18
N PRO A 21 28.56 4.50 -0.32
CA PRO A 21 28.55 4.15 1.10
C PRO A 21 27.31 4.72 1.79
N PHE A 22 26.75 3.95 2.72
CA PHE A 22 25.65 4.43 3.56
C PHE A 22 26.08 5.64 4.40
N ALA A 23 25.35 6.75 4.27
CA ALA A 23 25.75 8.07 4.77
C ALA A 23 24.69 8.74 5.65
N LEU A 24 23.58 8.05 5.95
CA LEU A 24 22.54 8.55 6.85
C LEU A 24 22.99 8.44 8.31
N THR A 25 22.75 9.52 9.04
CA THR A 25 23.09 9.69 10.45
C THR A 25 21.85 10.20 11.21
N PRO A 26 21.78 10.04 12.54
CA PRO A 26 20.60 10.45 13.32
C PRO A 26 20.16 11.89 13.07
N ASP A 27 21.11 12.83 12.97
CA ASP A 27 20.85 14.24 12.67
C ASP A 27 20.17 14.47 11.32
N LYS A 28 20.30 13.54 10.37
CA LYS A 28 19.66 13.59 9.05
C LYS A 28 18.30 12.94 9.01
N TYR A 29 18.15 11.76 9.61
CA TYR A 29 16.91 10.99 9.49
C TYR A 29 15.87 11.32 10.57
N GLU A 30 16.27 11.81 11.76
CA GLU A 30 15.32 12.08 12.84
C GLU A 30 14.34 13.22 12.54
N PRO A 31 14.73 14.36 11.94
CA PRO A 31 13.77 15.39 11.55
C PRO A 31 12.71 14.84 10.59
N LEU A 32 13.13 13.99 9.66
CA LEU A 32 12.23 13.39 8.70
C LEU A 32 11.34 12.31 9.34
N ALA A 33 11.89 11.46 10.21
CA ALA A 33 11.11 10.47 10.95
C ALA A 33 10.06 11.14 11.85
N LYS A 34 10.36 12.33 12.37
CA LYS A 34 9.40 13.16 13.10
C LYS A 34 8.28 13.68 12.20
N ASP A 35 8.60 14.11 10.99
CA ASP A 35 7.59 14.51 10.00
C ASP A 35 6.69 13.33 9.57
N GLN A 36 7.20 12.10 9.61
CA GLN A 36 6.42 10.87 9.38
C GLN A 36 5.64 10.37 10.63
N CYS A 37 5.81 11.03 11.78
CA CYS A 37 5.09 10.66 13.00
C CYS A 37 3.64 11.18 12.91
N GLN A 38 2.68 10.27 12.88
CA GLN A 38 1.27 10.60 12.71
C GLN A 38 0.38 9.89 13.71
N LEU A 39 -0.78 10.49 13.99
CA LEU A 39 -1.81 9.90 14.82
C LEU A 39 -2.66 8.95 13.97
N LEU A 40 -2.70 7.68 14.38
CA LEU A 40 -3.45 6.60 13.77
C LEU A 40 -4.52 6.12 14.74
N GLU A 41 -5.64 5.63 14.21
CA GLU A 41 -6.65 4.93 15.00
C GLU A 41 -6.60 3.45 14.64
N LEU A 42 -6.25 2.62 15.62
CA LEU A 42 -6.09 1.18 15.43
C LEU A 42 -7.10 0.42 16.30
N PRO A 43 -7.79 -0.60 15.77
CA PRO A 43 -8.69 -1.41 16.57
C PRO A 43 -7.88 -2.30 17.53
N HIS A 44 -8.31 -2.43 18.79
CA HIS A 44 -7.72 -3.34 19.76
C HIS A 44 -8.74 -4.41 20.14
N GLN A 45 -8.59 -5.62 19.57
CA GLN A 45 -9.59 -6.68 19.71
C GLN A 45 -9.90 -7.07 21.15
N GLU A 46 -8.89 -7.30 22.00
CA GLU A 46 -9.15 -7.77 23.36
C GLU A 46 -9.91 -6.77 24.24
N GLN A 47 -9.85 -5.49 23.89
CA GLN A 47 -10.47 -4.40 24.64
C GLN A 47 -11.73 -3.87 23.94
N GLU A 48 -12.07 -4.42 22.77
CA GLU A 48 -13.15 -3.97 21.89
C GLU A 48 -13.25 -2.43 21.81
N LYS A 49 -12.10 -1.78 21.54
CA LYS A 49 -12.01 -0.33 21.46
C LYS A 49 -11.00 0.12 20.41
N TRP A 50 -11.23 1.32 19.90
CA TRP A 50 -10.27 2.02 19.07
C TRP A 50 -9.21 2.67 19.95
N LEU A 51 -7.95 2.55 19.54
CA LEU A 51 -6.82 3.16 20.21
C LEU A 51 -6.24 4.27 19.33
N PRO A 52 -6.11 5.49 19.86
CA PRO A 52 -5.36 6.54 19.20
C PRO A 52 -3.87 6.30 19.47
N ILE A 53 -3.09 6.04 18.43
CA ILE A 53 -1.67 5.66 18.52
C ILE A 53 -0.86 6.60 17.64
N PHE A 54 0.18 7.22 18.20
CA PHE A 54 1.22 7.83 17.39
C PHE A 54 2.15 6.74 16.86
N GLY A 55 2.33 6.68 15.54
CA GLY A 55 3.26 5.78 14.87
C GLY A 55 4.09 6.53 13.85
N ILE A 56 5.21 5.95 13.43
CA ILE A 56 6.07 6.48 12.38
C ILE A 56 5.88 5.60 11.16
N GLU A 57 5.45 6.20 10.04
CA GLU A 57 5.28 5.48 8.78
C GLU A 57 6.62 4.95 8.27
N GLU A 58 6.60 3.72 7.78
CA GLU A 58 7.75 3.11 7.14
C GLU A 58 8.02 3.81 5.81
N VAL A 59 9.25 4.26 5.60
CA VAL A 59 9.67 4.99 4.38
C VAL A 59 11.12 4.67 4.04
N PHE A 60 11.47 4.77 2.77
CA PHE A 60 12.87 4.83 2.36
C PHE A 60 13.32 6.29 2.26
N LEU A 61 14.45 6.61 2.88
CA LEU A 61 15.08 7.92 2.81
C LEU A 61 16.29 7.83 1.88
N THR A 62 16.40 8.71 0.89
CA THR A 62 17.59 8.76 0.02
C THR A 62 18.86 8.99 0.84
N ASN A 63 19.99 8.46 0.39
CA ASN A 63 21.26 8.56 1.14
C ASN A 63 21.72 10.01 1.43
N ASP A 64 21.24 10.97 0.65
CA ASP A 64 21.47 12.41 0.82
C ASP A 64 20.42 13.13 1.71
N ALA A 65 19.45 12.38 2.24
CA ALA A 65 18.36 12.82 3.09
C ALA A 65 17.43 13.90 2.49
N LYS A 66 17.33 14.00 1.16
CA LYS A 66 16.51 15.04 0.50
C LYS A 66 15.11 14.58 0.10
N ARG A 67 14.90 13.27 -0.10
CA ARG A 67 13.63 12.72 -0.59
C ARG A 67 13.28 11.45 0.18
N THR A 68 11.98 11.27 0.41
CA THR A 68 11.40 10.01 0.85
C THR A 68 10.75 9.27 -0.31
N ILE A 69 10.82 7.95 -0.26
CA ILE A 69 10.11 7.02 -1.14
C ILE A 69 9.19 6.22 -0.20
N PRO A 70 7.86 6.25 -0.39
CA PRO A 70 6.92 5.52 0.48
C PRO A 70 7.22 4.01 0.52
N PHE A 71 7.06 3.38 1.69
CA PHE A 71 7.18 1.91 1.83
C PHE A 71 5.92 1.17 1.39
N THR A 72 4.75 1.83 1.45
CA THR A 72 3.48 1.21 1.05
C THR A 72 3.65 0.63 -0.34
N PHE A 73 3.30 -0.66 -0.50
CA PHE A 73 3.30 -1.49 -1.72
C PHE A 73 2.69 -0.79 -2.94
N THR A 74 3.40 0.21 -3.41
CA THR A 74 3.60 0.66 -4.78
C THR A 74 5.02 0.22 -5.15
N GLU A 75 5.43 -0.97 -4.67
CA GLU A 75 6.44 -1.75 -5.39
C GLU A 75 5.90 -1.87 -6.81
N ASP A 76 6.64 -1.29 -7.75
CA ASP A 76 6.25 -0.87 -9.10
C ASP A 76 5.44 0.43 -9.17
N GLY A 77 6.07 1.53 -8.76
CA GLY A 77 5.74 2.86 -9.29
C GLY A 77 5.82 2.95 -10.83
N SER A 78 6.32 1.92 -11.52
CA SER A 78 6.31 1.78 -12.97
C SER A 78 4.94 1.38 -13.55
N SER A 79 4.09 0.67 -12.80
CA SER A 79 2.80 0.16 -13.29
C SER A 79 1.57 0.93 -12.77
N PHE A 80 1.76 1.83 -11.80
CA PHE A 80 0.68 2.65 -11.27
C PHE A 80 0.28 3.76 -12.24
N VAL A 81 -0.98 3.74 -12.67
CA VAL A 81 -1.59 4.80 -13.47
C VAL A 81 -2.53 5.60 -12.56
N ALA A 82 -2.13 6.83 -12.24
CA ALA A 82 -2.95 7.77 -11.48
C ALA A 82 -4.17 8.19 -12.31
N LEU A 83 -5.35 8.12 -11.72
CA LEU A 83 -6.62 8.54 -12.33
C LEU A 83 -7.38 9.45 -11.38
N ASP A 84 -8.18 10.35 -11.95
CA ASP A 84 -9.15 11.13 -11.17
C ASP A 84 -10.50 11.11 -11.87
N LYS A 85 -11.22 9.98 -11.72
CA LYS A 85 -12.51 9.77 -12.37
C LYS A 85 -13.61 9.48 -11.36
N VAL A 86 -14.55 10.42 -11.22
CA VAL A 86 -15.78 10.20 -10.44
C VAL A 86 -16.67 9.21 -11.18
N LEU A 87 -17.01 8.10 -10.52
CA LEU A 87 -17.81 7.03 -11.10
C LEU A 87 -19.29 7.41 -11.06
N ARG A 88 -19.93 7.53 -12.23
CA ARG A 88 -21.34 7.91 -12.36
C ARG A 88 -22.06 6.95 -13.30
N TRP A 89 -23.29 6.61 -12.94
CA TRP A 89 -24.19 5.79 -13.74
C TRP A 89 -25.64 6.20 -13.50
N ASP A 90 -26.49 5.99 -14.51
CA ASP A 90 -27.91 6.39 -14.47
C ASP A 90 -28.80 5.35 -13.79
N SER A 91 -28.46 4.07 -13.92
CA SER A 91 -29.26 2.96 -13.39
C SER A 91 -28.39 1.83 -12.82
N PRO A 92 -28.84 1.14 -11.77
CA PRO A 92 -28.17 -0.06 -11.28
C PRO A 92 -28.23 -1.18 -12.31
N LEU A 93 -27.45 -2.24 -12.08
CA LEU A 93 -27.53 -3.48 -12.86
C LEU A 93 -28.04 -4.60 -11.98
N ASP A 94 -29.02 -5.35 -12.51
CA ASP A 94 -29.51 -6.56 -11.86
C ASP A 94 -28.47 -7.68 -11.97
N GLY A 95 -28.31 -8.45 -10.90
CA GLY A 95 -27.40 -9.59 -10.83
C GLY A 95 -26.63 -9.65 -9.51
N GLY A 96 -25.79 -10.67 -9.39
CA GLY A 96 -24.85 -10.81 -8.28
C GLY A 96 -23.40 -10.72 -8.79
N PHE A 97 -22.50 -10.28 -7.92
CA PHE A 97 -21.07 -10.40 -8.16
C PHE A 97 -20.56 -11.66 -7.45
N GLU A 98 -20.07 -12.62 -8.22
CA GLU A 98 -19.47 -13.84 -7.69
C GLU A 98 -17.96 -13.63 -7.52
N ARG A 99 -17.49 -13.73 -6.27
CA ARG A 99 -16.06 -13.68 -5.97
C ARG A 99 -15.42 -15.02 -6.36
N LYS A 100 -14.34 -14.94 -7.12
CA LYS A 100 -13.50 -16.08 -7.47
C LYS A 100 -12.29 -16.15 -6.53
N GLU A 101 -11.80 -17.36 -6.32
CA GLU A 101 -10.49 -17.58 -5.70
C GLU A 101 -9.41 -16.92 -6.57
N ILE A 102 -8.48 -16.24 -5.92
CA ILE A 102 -7.36 -15.56 -6.57
C ILE A 102 -6.08 -16.27 -6.16
N ASP A 103 -5.16 -16.41 -7.10
CA ASP A 103 -3.84 -16.95 -6.86
C ASP A 103 -2.84 -15.80 -6.89
N LEU A 104 -2.33 -15.44 -5.72
CA LEU A 104 -1.31 -14.40 -5.56
C LEU A 104 0.09 -15.02 -5.39
N SER A 105 0.26 -16.30 -5.73
CA SER A 105 1.56 -16.95 -5.69
C SER A 105 2.40 -16.54 -6.91
N SER A 106 3.66 -16.22 -6.68
CA SER A 106 4.62 -15.86 -7.74
C SER A 106 5.28 -17.11 -8.36
N GLU A 107 4.57 -18.23 -8.48
CA GLU A 107 5.16 -19.48 -8.97
C GLU A 107 5.46 -19.41 -10.48
N VAL A 108 6.74 -19.30 -10.83
CA VAL A 108 7.21 -19.37 -12.23
C VAL A 108 7.64 -20.78 -12.62
N THR A 109 7.33 -21.20 -13.85
CA THR A 109 7.78 -22.50 -14.36
C THR A 109 9.27 -22.48 -14.72
N LEU A 110 9.95 -23.63 -14.59
CA LEU A 110 11.37 -23.77 -14.96
C LEU A 110 11.62 -23.34 -16.42
N ASP A 111 10.71 -23.66 -17.33
CA ASP A 111 10.82 -23.25 -18.74
C ASP A 111 10.77 -21.73 -18.91
N THR A 112 9.96 -21.02 -18.13
CA THR A 112 9.87 -19.55 -18.13
C THR A 112 11.17 -18.92 -17.63
N VAL A 113 11.76 -19.48 -16.57
CA VAL A 113 13.05 -19.05 -16.02
C VAL A 113 14.17 -19.26 -17.04
N LEU A 114 14.21 -20.43 -17.68
CA LEU A 114 15.23 -20.75 -18.69
C LEU A 114 15.09 -19.90 -19.97
N ALA A 115 13.88 -19.46 -20.31
CA ALA A 115 13.61 -18.61 -21.46
C ALA A 115 13.91 -17.12 -21.20
N ASN A 116 14.19 -16.74 -19.96
CA ASN A 116 14.39 -15.35 -19.53
C ASN A 116 13.26 -14.42 -20.02
N ALA A 117 12.03 -14.95 -20.02
CA ALA A 117 10.87 -14.24 -20.54
C ALA A 117 10.49 -13.11 -19.56
N PRO A 118 10.23 -11.88 -20.04
CA PRO A 118 9.83 -10.78 -19.19
C PRO A 118 8.52 -11.10 -18.46
N HIS A 119 8.46 -10.76 -17.17
CA HIS A 119 7.25 -10.97 -16.38
C HIS A 119 6.07 -10.22 -17.02
N PRO A 120 4.87 -10.81 -17.11
CA PRO A 120 3.71 -10.13 -17.71
C PRO A 120 3.43 -8.74 -17.13
N ASP A 121 3.81 -8.50 -15.88
CA ASP A 121 3.58 -7.21 -15.21
C ASP A 121 4.60 -6.13 -15.56
N THR A 122 5.69 -6.47 -16.25
CA THR A 122 6.65 -5.50 -16.81
C THR A 122 6.07 -4.71 -17.98
N PHE A 123 4.95 -5.16 -18.56
CA PHE A 123 4.28 -4.46 -19.66
C PHE A 123 3.20 -3.51 -19.11
N PRO A 124 3.32 -2.19 -19.34
CA PRO A 124 2.34 -1.22 -18.87
C PRO A 124 0.96 -1.49 -19.46
N LEU A 125 -0.08 -0.98 -18.80
CA LEU A 125 -1.45 -1.07 -19.29
C LEU A 125 -1.61 -0.23 -20.56
N SER A 126 -2.15 -0.84 -21.61
CA SER A 126 -2.55 -0.12 -22.82
C SER A 126 -3.83 0.69 -22.60
N ASP A 127 -4.04 1.71 -23.42
CA ASP A 127 -5.26 2.54 -23.38
C ASP A 127 -6.55 1.72 -23.55
N ASP A 128 -6.50 0.67 -24.37
CA ASP A 128 -7.63 -0.24 -24.61
C ASP A 128 -7.93 -1.13 -23.38
N GLU A 129 -6.88 -1.61 -22.71
CA GLU A 129 -7.02 -2.34 -21.43
C GLU A 129 -7.64 -1.40 -20.38
N MET A 130 -7.12 -0.18 -20.23
CA MET A 130 -7.63 0.80 -19.27
C MET A 130 -9.11 1.14 -19.53
N ALA A 131 -9.47 1.42 -20.78
CA ALA A 131 -10.86 1.71 -21.15
C ALA A 131 -11.80 0.53 -20.86
N THR A 132 -11.30 -0.70 -21.00
CA THR A 132 -12.08 -1.91 -20.71
C THR A 132 -12.21 -2.15 -19.21
N CYS A 133 -11.13 -1.96 -18.45
CA CYS A 133 -11.15 -1.98 -16.99
C CYS A 133 -12.13 -0.95 -16.44
N GLU A 134 -12.16 0.27 -16.97
CA GLU A 134 -13.11 1.30 -16.54
C GLU A 134 -14.57 0.87 -16.71
N ARG A 135 -14.89 0.21 -17.84
CA ARG A 135 -16.25 -0.32 -18.07
C ARG A 135 -16.58 -1.44 -17.08
N GLU A 136 -15.62 -2.32 -16.79
CA GLU A 136 -15.82 -3.41 -15.84
C GLU A 136 -15.93 -2.90 -14.40
N ILE A 137 -15.16 -1.88 -14.02
CA ILE A 137 -15.28 -1.17 -12.73
C ILE A 137 -16.67 -0.55 -12.60
N LEU A 138 -17.15 0.15 -13.62
CA LEU A 138 -18.50 0.71 -13.63
C LEU A 138 -19.57 -0.38 -13.52
N ARG A 139 -19.42 -1.50 -14.25
CA ARG A 139 -20.32 -2.65 -14.14
C ARG A 139 -20.34 -3.19 -12.72
N PHE A 140 -19.18 -3.44 -12.13
CA PHE A 140 -19.04 -3.90 -10.74
C PHE A 140 -19.74 -2.96 -9.76
N MET A 141 -19.47 -1.66 -9.84
CA MET A 141 -20.06 -0.66 -8.95
C MET A 141 -21.59 -0.62 -9.07
N ARG A 142 -22.13 -0.74 -10.28
CA ARG A 142 -23.59 -0.78 -10.52
C ARG A 142 -24.28 -2.02 -9.95
N ILE A 143 -23.55 -3.12 -9.77
CA ILE A 143 -24.07 -4.38 -9.20
C ILE A 143 -23.91 -4.38 -7.68
N VAL A 144 -22.72 -4.07 -7.17
CA VAL A 144 -22.37 -4.25 -5.74
C VAL A 144 -22.70 -3.02 -4.89
N TYR A 145 -22.66 -1.82 -5.48
CA TYR A 145 -22.90 -0.54 -4.81
C TYR A 145 -23.88 0.35 -5.60
N PRO A 146 -25.09 -0.14 -5.94
CA PRO A 146 -26.01 0.53 -6.88
C PRO A 146 -26.36 1.98 -6.52
N GLU A 147 -26.39 2.30 -5.22
CA GLU A 147 -26.76 3.60 -4.65
C GLU A 147 -25.59 4.58 -4.47
N GLU A 148 -24.38 4.20 -4.91
CA GLU A 148 -23.16 5.00 -4.75
C GLU A 148 -22.76 5.81 -5.99
N SER A 149 -23.67 5.97 -6.95
CA SER A 149 -23.44 6.77 -8.17
C SER A 149 -23.00 8.19 -7.81
N GLY A 150 -21.83 8.61 -8.32
CA GLY A 150 -21.23 9.92 -8.07
C GLY A 150 -20.56 10.11 -6.71
N LYS A 151 -20.65 9.14 -5.79
CA LYS A 151 -20.05 9.21 -4.44
C LYS A 151 -18.64 8.64 -4.37
N ARG A 152 -18.25 7.88 -5.39
CA ARG A 152 -16.95 7.19 -5.47
C ARG A 152 -16.12 7.70 -6.64
N ARG A 153 -14.80 7.59 -6.51
CA ARG A 153 -13.80 8.01 -7.48
C ARG A 153 -12.78 6.88 -7.66
N LEU A 154 -12.48 6.57 -8.91
CA LEU A 154 -11.33 5.75 -9.29
C LEU A 154 -10.07 6.62 -9.20
N THR A 155 -9.16 6.28 -8.29
CA THR A 155 -7.93 7.04 -8.03
C THR A 155 -6.71 6.47 -8.73
N GLY A 156 -6.76 5.21 -9.14
CA GLY A 156 -5.70 4.63 -9.95
C GLY A 156 -5.90 3.16 -10.28
N LEU A 157 -5.07 2.70 -11.20
CA LEU A 157 -4.92 1.31 -11.59
C LEU A 157 -3.47 0.89 -11.32
N HIS A 158 -3.28 -0.33 -10.85
CA HIS A 158 -1.97 -0.91 -10.61
C HIS A 158 -1.97 -2.34 -11.14
N LEU A 159 -0.93 -2.72 -11.87
CA LEU A 159 -0.77 -4.06 -12.38
C LEU A 159 0.23 -4.81 -11.50
N LYS A 160 -0.20 -5.93 -10.93
CA LYS A 160 0.62 -6.81 -10.09
C LYS A 160 0.08 -8.23 -10.05
N ASP A 161 0.98 -9.20 -10.07
CA ASP A 161 0.73 -10.64 -10.06
C ASP A 161 -0.27 -11.09 -11.15
N GLY A 162 -0.24 -10.46 -12.33
CA GLY A 162 -1.19 -10.72 -13.43
C GLY A 162 -2.61 -10.17 -13.21
N TYR A 163 -2.81 -9.39 -12.14
CA TYR A 163 -4.07 -8.70 -11.83
C TYR A 163 -3.94 -7.18 -11.94
N ILE A 164 -5.00 -6.57 -12.44
CA ILE A 164 -5.18 -5.13 -12.42
C ILE A 164 -5.99 -4.81 -11.16
N LYS A 165 -5.34 -4.15 -10.21
CA LYS A 165 -5.94 -3.61 -8.99
C LYS A 165 -6.44 -2.20 -9.26
N ALA A 166 -7.74 -1.98 -9.09
CA ALA A 166 -8.35 -0.66 -9.17
C ALA A 166 -8.64 -0.11 -7.77
N GLU A 167 -8.15 1.10 -7.51
CA GLU A 167 -8.38 1.80 -6.24
C GLU A 167 -9.58 2.74 -6.33
N ILE A 168 -10.59 2.51 -5.51
CA ILE A 168 -11.85 3.26 -5.52
C ILE A 168 -12.09 3.87 -4.14
N LYS A 169 -12.07 5.20 -4.05
CA LYS A 169 -12.24 5.97 -2.80
C LYS A 169 -13.56 6.74 -2.80
N ARG A 170 -14.05 7.19 -1.65
CA ARG A 170 -15.15 8.17 -1.62
C ARG A 170 -14.65 9.54 -2.05
N VAL A 171 -15.52 10.32 -2.66
CA VAL A 171 -15.21 11.70 -3.04
C VAL A 171 -15.02 12.60 -1.82
N GLU A 172 -15.71 12.31 -0.72
CA GLU A 172 -15.72 13.11 0.51
C GLU A 172 -14.53 12.80 1.44
N ASP A 173 -13.88 11.64 1.28
CA ASP A 173 -12.83 11.14 2.19
C ASP A 173 -11.44 11.72 1.91
N ALA A 174 -11.32 12.78 1.10
CA ALA A 174 -10.03 13.45 0.82
C ALA A 174 -9.30 14.02 2.06
N LYS A 175 -9.92 13.95 3.24
CA LYS A 175 -9.40 14.42 4.54
C LYS A 175 -9.46 13.38 5.66
N SER A 176 -9.90 12.14 5.39
CA SER A 176 -9.90 11.08 6.39
C SER A 176 -8.47 10.64 6.68
N THR A 177 -8.08 10.53 7.95
CA THR A 177 -6.80 9.95 8.38
C THR A 177 -6.70 8.46 8.07
N LEU A 178 -7.83 7.80 7.82
CA LEU A 178 -7.90 6.42 7.38
C LEU A 178 -8.07 6.38 5.85
N ASP A 179 -7.12 5.77 5.13
CA ASP A 179 -7.14 5.59 3.66
C ASP A 179 -8.17 4.53 3.22
N ILE A 180 -9.44 4.70 3.61
CA ILE A 180 -10.49 3.72 3.35
C ILE A 180 -10.80 3.66 1.86
N LYS A 181 -10.54 2.50 1.25
CA LYS A 181 -10.73 2.25 -0.17
C LYS A 181 -11.32 0.88 -0.46
N ILE A 182 -11.96 0.79 -1.62
CA ILE A 182 -12.30 -0.48 -2.26
C ILE A 182 -11.17 -0.80 -3.22
N ASN A 183 -10.56 -1.97 -3.06
CA ASN A 183 -9.60 -2.52 -4.00
C ASN A 183 -10.31 -3.60 -4.83
N LEU A 184 -10.60 -3.31 -6.10
CA LEU A 184 -11.18 -4.27 -7.03
C LEU A 184 -10.05 -4.98 -7.79
N LEU A 185 -10.07 -6.30 -7.84
CA LEU A 185 -9.12 -7.11 -8.61
C LEU A 185 -9.77 -7.56 -9.93
N ILE A 186 -9.08 -7.24 -11.02
CA ILE A 186 -9.47 -7.57 -12.39
C ILE A 186 -8.39 -8.47 -12.97
N GLU A 187 -8.76 -9.64 -13.50
CA GLU A 187 -7.80 -10.53 -14.15
C GLU A 187 -7.37 -9.91 -15.49
N ARG A 188 -6.06 -9.69 -15.72
CA ARG A 188 -5.58 -9.01 -16.94
C ARG A 188 -5.97 -9.74 -18.22
N LYS A 189 -5.93 -11.08 -18.22
CA LYS A 189 -6.20 -11.90 -19.41
C LYS A 189 -7.63 -11.76 -19.93
N THR A 190 -8.60 -11.62 -19.03
CA THR A 190 -10.02 -11.55 -19.38
C THR A 190 -10.61 -10.15 -19.23
N LEU A 191 -9.89 -9.27 -18.52
CA LEU A 191 -10.34 -7.93 -18.12
C LEU A 191 -11.68 -7.97 -17.37
N THR A 192 -11.90 -9.05 -16.61
CA THR A 192 -13.11 -9.24 -15.78
C THR A 192 -12.78 -9.08 -14.31
N ALA A 193 -13.69 -8.46 -13.56
CA ALA A 193 -13.56 -8.35 -12.11
C ALA A 193 -13.78 -9.73 -11.49
N VAL A 194 -12.82 -10.16 -10.68
CA VAL A 194 -12.80 -11.51 -10.09
C VAL A 194 -12.93 -11.48 -8.57
N ASN A 195 -12.44 -10.43 -7.91
CA ASN A 195 -12.51 -10.32 -6.46
C ASN A 195 -12.41 -8.86 -6.01
N TYR A 196 -12.77 -8.55 -4.77
CA TYR A 196 -12.63 -7.21 -4.22
C TYR A 196 -12.48 -7.21 -2.69
N PHE A 197 -11.74 -6.23 -2.20
CA PHE A 197 -11.59 -5.93 -0.78
C PHE A 197 -12.20 -4.57 -0.49
N ASP A 198 -13.21 -4.55 0.36
CA ASP A 198 -13.87 -3.35 0.80
C ASP A 198 -13.45 -3.06 2.24
N GLN A 199 -12.60 -2.06 2.42
CA GLN A 199 -12.11 -1.70 3.74
C GLN A 199 -13.22 -1.14 4.63
N ASP A 200 -14.26 -0.49 4.08
CA ASP A 200 -15.43 -0.07 4.89
C ASP A 200 -16.09 -1.28 5.57
N LYS A 201 -16.16 -2.42 4.86
CA LYS A 201 -16.74 -3.66 5.39
C LYS A 201 -15.81 -4.36 6.37
N LEU A 202 -14.49 -4.27 6.17
CA LEU A 202 -13.53 -4.74 7.16
C LEU A 202 -13.67 -3.96 8.46
N PHE A 203 -13.76 -2.63 8.36
CA PHE A 203 -14.00 -1.75 9.52
C PHE A 203 -15.39 -1.92 10.13
N ALA A 204 -16.39 -2.36 9.36
CA ALA A 204 -17.71 -2.65 9.88
C ALA A 204 -17.70 -3.73 10.97
N ALA A 205 -16.74 -4.67 10.93
CA ALA A 205 -16.55 -5.66 11.99
C ALA A 205 -16.26 -5.01 13.35
N PHE A 206 -15.61 -3.85 13.36
CA PHE A 206 -15.23 -3.10 14.56
C PHE A 206 -16.24 -2.02 14.95
N ARG A 207 -17.45 -1.99 14.36
CA ARG A 207 -18.49 -0.99 14.73
C ARG A 207 -18.97 -1.06 16.17
N HIS A 208 -18.82 -2.23 16.80
CA HIS A 208 -19.17 -2.42 18.20
C HIS A 208 -18.08 -1.92 19.15
N PHE A 209 -16.90 -1.59 18.62
CA PHE A 209 -15.80 -1.11 19.43
C PHE A 209 -16.11 0.30 19.93
N THR A 210 -15.70 0.57 21.16
CA THR A 210 -15.80 1.92 21.72
C THR A 210 -14.84 2.86 20.98
N GLU A 211 -15.26 4.11 20.76
CA GLU A 211 -14.45 5.14 20.11
C GLU A 211 -13.11 5.39 20.85
N ALA A 212 -12.14 5.92 20.10
CA ALA A 212 -10.85 6.30 20.66
C ALA A 212 -11.01 7.40 21.71
N GLY A 213 -10.24 7.30 22.81
CA GLY A 213 -10.16 8.37 23.79
C GLY A 213 -9.49 9.62 23.21
N GLU A 214 -9.71 10.78 23.83
CA GLU A 214 -9.08 12.03 23.38
C GLU A 214 -7.54 11.98 23.59
N PRO A 215 -6.74 12.26 22.55
CA PRO A 215 -5.29 12.38 22.68
C PRO A 215 -4.88 13.46 23.69
N VAL A 216 -4.10 13.10 24.70
CA VAL A 216 -3.49 14.03 25.66
C VAL A 216 -1.98 14.18 25.46
N VAL A 217 -1.37 13.20 24.78
CA VAL A 217 0.05 13.21 24.44
C VAL A 217 0.25 14.05 23.18
N SER A 218 1.25 14.92 23.20
CA SER A 218 1.63 15.70 22.02
C SER A 218 2.46 14.86 21.03
N LEU A 219 2.42 15.21 19.74
CA LEU A 219 3.28 14.57 18.73
C LEU A 219 4.77 14.66 19.10
N GLU A 220 5.21 15.79 19.68
CA GLU A 220 6.59 15.99 20.14
C GLU A 220 6.97 14.96 21.22
N GLU A 221 6.10 14.80 22.22
CA GLU A 221 6.33 13.85 23.32
C GLU A 221 6.30 12.40 22.82
N ALA A 222 5.38 12.08 21.91
CA ALA A 222 5.32 10.77 21.29
C ALA A 222 6.58 10.46 20.48
N PHE A 223 7.05 11.41 19.68
CA PHE A 223 8.27 11.24 18.90
C PHE A 223 9.50 11.01 19.78
N GLU A 224 9.68 11.78 20.86
CA GLU A 224 10.81 11.58 21.77
C GLU A 224 10.80 10.18 22.42
N LYS A 225 9.61 9.61 22.70
CA LYS A 225 9.48 8.23 23.17
C LYS A 225 9.81 7.21 22.07
N LEU A 226 9.41 7.47 20.84
CA LEU A 226 9.64 6.58 19.69
C LEU A 226 11.07 6.65 19.13
N ARG A 227 11.77 7.76 19.36
CA ARG A 227 13.13 8.03 18.84
C ARG A 227 14.13 6.92 19.17
N GLY A 228 14.06 6.38 20.39
CA GLY A 228 14.93 5.28 20.83
C GLY A 228 14.65 3.92 20.16
N TYR A 229 13.53 3.81 19.45
CA TYR A 229 13.09 2.59 18.76
C TYR A 229 13.21 2.68 17.24
N LEU A 230 13.63 3.83 16.71
CA LEU A 230 13.87 4.02 15.28
C LEU A 230 14.97 3.09 14.78
N LYS A 231 14.65 2.36 13.71
CA LYS A 231 15.61 1.53 12.99
C LYS A 231 15.82 2.10 11.60
N VAL A 232 17.09 2.24 11.19
CA VAL A 232 17.44 2.64 9.83
C VAL A 232 18.39 1.59 9.24
N ASP A 233 17.89 0.81 8.29
CA ASP A 233 18.68 -0.22 7.62
C ASP A 233 19.10 0.25 6.21
N PRO A 234 20.36 0.04 5.77
CA PRO A 234 20.76 0.32 4.40
C PRO A 234 20.08 -0.65 3.42
N VAL A 235 19.51 -0.12 2.35
CA VAL A 235 18.82 -0.90 1.31
C VAL A 235 18.98 -0.23 -0.05
N TYR A 236 19.03 -1.03 -1.11
CA TYR A 236 18.94 -0.53 -2.48
C TYR A 236 17.49 -0.50 -2.93
N VAL A 237 17.02 0.66 -3.37
CA VAL A 237 15.65 0.87 -3.85
C VAL A 237 15.70 1.32 -5.30
N TYR A 238 14.86 0.74 -6.14
CA TYR A 238 14.74 1.17 -7.53
C TYR A 238 14.13 2.56 -7.62
N ASP A 239 14.83 3.48 -8.27
CA ASP A 239 14.38 4.85 -8.52
C ASP A 239 14.02 5.01 -10.00
N SER A 240 12.72 5.11 -10.28
CA SER A 240 12.21 5.25 -11.64
C SER A 240 12.62 6.58 -12.31
N GLU A 241 12.95 7.63 -11.54
CA GLU A 241 13.44 8.89 -12.10
C GLU A 241 14.88 8.75 -12.62
N LYS A 242 15.66 7.83 -12.03
CA LYS A 242 17.06 7.59 -12.38
C LYS A 242 17.30 6.32 -13.19
N ASP A 243 16.29 5.45 -13.31
CA ASP A 243 16.35 4.14 -13.97
C ASP A 243 17.45 3.24 -13.35
N ARG A 244 17.64 3.36 -12.02
CA ARG A 244 18.73 2.71 -11.26
C ARG A 244 18.31 2.41 -9.84
N TYR A 245 18.96 1.42 -9.23
CA TYR A 245 18.89 1.17 -7.79
C TYR A 245 19.84 2.10 -7.05
N ILE A 246 19.30 2.84 -6.08
CA ILE A 246 20.05 3.81 -5.28
C ILE A 246 20.11 3.38 -3.81
N MET A 247 21.16 3.79 -3.09
CA MET A 247 21.25 3.55 -1.65
C MET A 247 20.21 4.42 -0.93
N CYS A 248 19.46 3.77 -0.06
CA CYS A 248 18.48 4.39 0.82
C CYS A 248 18.63 3.84 2.24
N GLY A 249 18.16 4.61 3.23
CA GLY A 249 17.87 4.11 4.56
C GLY A 249 16.41 3.75 4.67
N LYS A 250 16.11 2.49 4.96
CA LYS A 250 14.78 2.05 5.33
C LYS A 250 14.52 2.46 6.77
N VAL A 251 13.68 3.47 6.97
CA VAL A 251 13.25 3.95 8.29
C VAL A 251 12.04 3.12 8.73
N ASP A 252 12.18 2.39 9.83
CA ASP A 252 11.17 1.49 10.40
C ASP A 252 11.00 1.76 11.90
N ASN A 253 9.77 1.65 12.39
CA ASN A 253 9.45 1.66 13.81
C ASN A 253 8.31 0.68 14.12
N LYS A 254 8.62 -0.38 14.89
CA LYS A 254 7.65 -1.41 15.29
C LYS A 254 6.79 -1.01 16.48
N TYR A 255 7.03 0.16 17.04
CA TYR A 255 6.38 0.66 18.24
C TYR A 255 5.51 1.87 17.92
N GLY A 256 4.45 2.01 18.70
CA GLY A 256 3.61 3.19 18.74
C GLY A 256 3.47 3.72 20.16
N VAL A 257 3.02 4.95 20.30
CA VAL A 257 2.69 5.55 21.60
C VAL A 257 1.20 5.73 21.69
N ASN A 258 0.58 5.15 22.71
CA ASN A 258 -0.82 5.40 23.00
C ASN A 258 -1.02 6.88 23.32
N ALA A 259 -1.84 7.57 22.54
CA ALA A 259 -2.01 9.01 22.63
C ALA A 259 -2.80 9.45 23.88
N VAL A 260 -3.47 8.52 24.56
CA VAL A 260 -4.23 8.76 25.81
C VAL A 260 -3.36 8.48 27.04
N THR A 261 -2.59 7.38 27.05
CA THR A 261 -1.82 6.96 28.23
C THR A 261 -0.35 7.37 28.18
N GLY A 262 0.18 7.62 26.98
CA GLY A 262 1.60 7.86 26.75
C GLY A 262 2.47 6.61 26.84
N GLU A 263 1.87 5.42 26.88
CA GLU A 263 2.56 4.13 26.91
C GLU A 263 3.11 3.75 25.53
N VAL A 264 4.33 3.22 25.49
CA VAL A 264 4.95 2.67 24.29
C VAL A 264 4.53 1.21 24.15
N MET A 265 4.04 0.82 22.97
CA MET A 265 3.51 -0.50 22.70
C MET A 265 3.88 -0.99 21.30
N THR A 266 3.90 -2.30 21.08
CA THR A 266 4.20 -2.92 19.80
C THR A 266 2.99 -2.85 18.86
N LEU A 267 3.21 -2.43 17.62
CA LEU A 267 2.12 -2.30 16.63
C LEU A 267 1.64 -3.66 16.10
N ASN A 268 2.51 -4.67 16.09
CA ASN A 268 2.18 -6.02 15.62
C ASN A 268 1.15 -6.78 16.49
N GLU A 269 0.91 -6.30 17.71
CA GLU A 269 -0.08 -6.89 18.63
C GLU A 269 -1.47 -6.25 18.48
N MET A 270 -1.61 -5.23 17.63
CA MET A 270 -2.86 -4.55 17.33
C MET A 270 -3.53 -5.17 16.11
N GLY A 271 -4.05 -6.39 16.31
CA GLY A 271 -4.94 -7.09 15.37
C GLY A 271 -6.38 -6.98 15.82
#